data_AF-A0AA39FEK0-F1
#
_entry.id   AF-A0AA39FEK0-F1
#
_cell.length_a   1.000
_cell.length_b   1.000
_cell.length_c   1.000
_cell.angle_alpha   90.00
_cell.angle_beta   90.00
_cell.angle_gamma   90.00
#
_symmetry.space_group_name_H-M   'P 1'
#
loop_
_entity.id
_entity.type
_entity.pdbx_description
1 polymer ?
#
loop_
_entity_poly.entity_id
_entity_poly.type
_entity_poly.pdbx_seq_one_letter_code
_entity_poly.pdbx_strand_id
1 'polypeptide(L)'
;MSKLCVLQLAPDDVCFTVLDDRMPIVWAELSRDHFFNEYLIFGMSEEQNRILLEFDALMLAKSLVSLKASAKSVKIKLTNKQQPCLTLEIELLSLITDWQCVHDVPIRIIHRREWAAYQAPNIPDFDITIELPPLKHIRNVVEKMKNMSPYLTIVANNDGAFILKIDTDSASVATHYRDLQVWKKIETNADEVFATVDIRRLLNIHTWDAVHPDSVKCNILHERIVYLYFKLNDSINIHYFVPAVAI
;
A
#
# COMPACT_ATOMS: atom_id res chain seq x y z
N MET A 1 -14.57 -6.40 1.32
CA MET A 1 -14.15 -7.26 2.43
C MET A 1 -13.32 -6.40 3.37
N SER A 2 -13.67 -6.33 4.65
CA SER A 2 -12.86 -5.62 5.65
C SER A 2 -11.57 -6.40 5.87
N LYS A 3 -10.47 -5.91 5.29
CA LYS A 3 -9.15 -6.46 5.57
C LYS A 3 -8.67 -5.88 6.89
N LEU A 4 -8.17 -6.75 7.77
CA LEU A 4 -7.50 -6.32 8.99
C LEU A 4 -6.23 -5.57 8.61
N CYS A 5 -6.04 -4.42 9.23
CA CYS A 5 -4.84 -3.61 9.09
C CYS A 5 -4.12 -3.59 10.43
N VAL A 6 -2.80 -3.75 10.37
CA VAL A 6 -1.91 -3.64 11.51
C VAL A 6 -1.20 -2.31 11.42
N LEU A 7 -1.37 -1.49 12.45
CA LEU A 7 -0.64 -0.26 12.64
C LEU A 7 0.49 -0.51 13.63
N GLN A 8 1.71 -0.26 13.17
CA GLN A 8 2.89 -0.19 14.01
C GLN A 8 3.22 1.28 14.23
N LEU A 9 3.19 1.67 15.50
CA LEU A 9 3.61 2.97 15.97
C LEU A 9 5.00 2.84 16.59
N ALA A 10 5.97 3.56 16.05
CA ALA A 10 7.35 3.61 16.53
C ALA A 10 7.81 5.07 16.66
N PRO A 11 8.91 5.36 17.38
CA PRO A 11 9.28 6.73 17.70
C PRO A 11 9.62 7.61 16.49
N ASP A 12 10.05 6.97 15.39
CA ASP A 12 10.52 7.62 14.17
C ASP A 12 9.54 7.45 13.00
N ASP A 13 8.83 6.33 12.95
CA ASP A 13 8.00 5.92 11.83
C ASP A 13 6.63 5.37 12.25
N VAL A 14 5.65 5.58 11.36
CA VAL A 14 4.30 5.02 11.48
C VAL A 14 4.07 4.10 10.29
N CYS A 15 3.88 2.81 10.55
CA CYS A 15 3.74 1.80 9.52
C CYS A 15 2.34 1.18 9.52
N PHE A 16 1.71 1.07 8.36
CA PHE A 16 0.45 0.34 8.16
C PHE A 16 0.71 -0.90 7.30
N THR A 17 0.27 -2.05 7.77
CA THR A 17 0.42 -3.33 7.06
C THR A 17 -0.93 -4.00 6.89
N VAL A 18 -1.31 -4.29 5.66
CA VAL A 18 -2.51 -5.05 5.31
C VAL A 18 -2.11 -6.44 4.85
N LEU A 19 -2.68 -7.45 5.48
CA LEU A 19 -2.36 -8.86 5.24
C LEU A 19 -3.51 -9.55 4.47
N ASP A 20 -3.19 -10.42 3.51
CA ASP A 20 -4.06 -11.50 2.99
C ASP A 20 -3.42 -12.82 3.41
N ASP A 21 -4.15 -13.70 4.08
CA ASP A 21 -3.67 -15.07 4.37
C ASP A 21 -2.23 -15.11 4.92
N ARG A 22 -1.89 -14.15 5.80
CA ARG A 22 -0.57 -13.93 6.43
C ARG A 22 0.54 -13.39 5.53
N MET A 23 0.25 -13.05 4.28
CA MET A 23 1.18 -12.36 3.38
C MET A 23 0.86 -10.85 3.32
N PRO A 24 1.85 -9.97 3.51
CA PRO A 24 1.65 -8.54 3.38
C PRO A 24 1.35 -8.20 1.93
N ILE A 25 0.19 -7.60 1.69
CA ILE A 25 -0.22 -7.10 0.38
C ILE A 25 0.17 -5.65 0.25
N VAL A 26 -0.04 -4.88 1.30
CA VAL A 26 0.24 -3.45 1.35
C VAL A 26 1.02 -3.19 2.61
N TRP A 27 2.14 -2.49 2.47
CA TRP A 27 2.87 -1.92 3.58
C TRP A 27 3.12 -0.45 3.27
N ALA A 28 2.69 0.44 4.15
CA ALA A 28 2.85 1.88 3.98
C ALA A 28 3.64 2.42 5.16
N GLU A 29 4.72 3.12 4.87
CA GLU A 29 5.55 3.81 5.84
C GLU A 29 5.26 5.30 5.75
N LEU A 30 5.01 5.93 6.90
CA LEU A 30 4.80 7.36 7.02
C LEU A 30 5.86 7.94 7.94
N SER A 31 6.52 8.99 7.48
CA SER A 31 7.49 9.76 8.26
C SER A 31 6.77 10.56 9.35
N ARG A 32 7.14 10.34 10.62
CA ARG A 32 6.52 11.03 11.74
C ARG A 32 6.62 12.55 11.62
N ASP A 33 7.81 13.05 11.31
CA ASP A 33 8.13 14.48 11.32
C ASP A 33 7.35 15.29 10.28
N HIS A 34 6.81 14.62 9.26
CA HIS A 34 6.01 15.27 8.24
C HIS A 34 4.52 15.32 8.58
N PHE A 35 4.00 14.34 9.32
CA PHE A 35 2.55 14.19 9.57
C PHE A 35 2.10 14.63 10.96
N PHE A 36 2.99 14.64 11.96
CA PHE A 36 2.60 14.87 13.35
C PHE A 36 3.34 16.06 13.95
N ASN A 37 2.58 17.08 14.36
CA ASN A 37 3.12 18.20 15.15
C ASN A 37 3.48 17.77 16.58
N GLU A 38 2.68 16.87 17.16
CA GLU A 38 2.90 16.27 18.47
C GLU A 38 2.77 14.76 18.36
N TYR A 39 3.81 14.05 18.79
CA TYR A 39 3.85 12.60 18.75
C TYR A 39 4.45 12.06 20.04
N LEU A 40 3.61 11.45 20.86
CA LEU A 40 3.98 10.91 22.16
C LEU A 40 3.66 9.42 22.19
N ILE A 41 4.70 8.60 22.31
CA ILE A 41 4.57 7.16 22.46
C ILE A 41 5.35 6.71 23.67
N PHE A 42 4.63 6.02 24.54
CA PHE A 42 5.17 5.31 25.68
C PHE A 42 4.76 3.84 25.55
N GLY A 43 5.67 3.06 25.00
CA GLY A 43 5.64 1.61 25.05
C GLY A 43 5.93 1.12 26.46
N MET A 44 5.92 -0.21 26.63
CA MET A 44 6.13 -0.81 27.94
C MET A 44 7.57 -0.71 28.46
N SER A 45 8.56 -0.38 27.63
CA SER A 45 9.98 -0.28 27.99
C SER A 45 10.73 0.65 27.02
N GLU A 46 11.75 1.39 27.51
CA GLU A 46 12.54 2.34 26.72
C GLU A 46 13.27 1.69 25.52
N GLU A 47 13.75 0.45 25.66
CA GLU A 47 14.45 -0.29 24.59
C GLU A 47 13.52 -0.81 23.48
N GLN A 48 12.21 -0.87 23.73
CA GLN A 48 11.21 -1.42 22.80
C GLN A 48 9.98 -0.52 22.77
N ASN A 49 10.21 0.76 22.44
CA ASN A 49 9.17 1.78 22.39
C ASN A 49 8.30 1.68 21.12
N ARG A 50 7.71 0.50 20.88
CA ARG A 50 6.83 0.23 19.74
C ARG A 50 5.48 -0.30 20.20
N ILE A 51 4.42 0.09 19.52
CA ILE A 51 3.06 -0.38 19.78
C ILE A 51 2.49 -0.92 18.48
N LEU A 52 2.13 -2.20 18.47
CA LEU A 52 1.45 -2.84 17.35
C LEU A 52 -0.02 -3.05 17.72
N LEU A 53 -0.90 -2.60 16.84
CA LEU A 53 -2.34 -2.68 17.03
C LEU A 53 -3.04 -3.06 15.72
N GLU A 54 -4.09 -3.86 15.83
CA GLU A 54 -4.86 -4.38 14.71
C GLU A 54 -6.28 -3.80 14.73
N PHE A 55 -6.81 -3.40 13.58
CA PHE A 55 -8.17 -2.90 13.44
C PHE A 55 -8.75 -3.16 12.05
N ASP A 56 -10.06 -2.93 11.91
CA ASP A 56 -10.73 -2.94 10.60
C ASP A 56 -10.39 -1.66 9.82
N ALA A 57 -9.67 -1.82 8.71
CA ALA A 57 -9.26 -0.72 7.85
C ALA A 57 -10.45 0.12 7.35
N LEU A 58 -11.61 -0.50 7.13
CA LEU A 58 -12.81 0.18 6.66
C LEU A 58 -13.41 1.08 7.75
N MET A 59 -13.35 0.66 9.02
CA MET A 59 -13.82 1.48 10.13
C MET A 59 -12.94 2.71 10.29
N LEU A 60 -11.61 2.54 10.25
CA LEU A 60 -10.68 3.68 10.30
C LEU A 60 -10.93 4.64 9.12
N ALA A 61 -11.03 4.11 7.90
CA ALA A 61 -11.27 4.92 6.71
C ALA A 61 -12.56 5.74 6.83
N LYS A 62 -13.65 5.14 7.33
CA LYS A 62 -14.92 5.84 7.57
C LYS A 62 -14.79 6.97 8.59
N SER A 63 -14.06 6.74 9.69
CA SER A 63 -13.81 7.77 10.70
C SER A 63 -12.97 8.93 10.19
N LEU A 64 -12.11 8.70 9.20
CA LEU A 64 -11.27 9.72 8.57
C LEU A 64 -11.98 10.50 7.45
N VAL A 65 -13.17 10.09 6.99
CA VAL A 65 -13.93 10.82 5.96
C VAL A 65 -14.23 12.25 6.42
N SER A 66 -14.51 12.43 7.70
CA SER A 66 -14.78 13.74 8.32
C SER A 66 -13.63 14.74 8.13
N LEU A 67 -12.39 14.26 7.95
CA LEU A 67 -11.23 15.13 7.68
C LEU A 67 -11.35 15.92 6.38
N LYS A 68 -12.04 15.35 5.39
CA LYS A 68 -12.23 16.00 4.08
C LYS A 68 -13.16 17.21 4.16
N ALA A 69 -13.92 17.35 5.25
CA ALA A 69 -14.85 18.45 5.48
C ALA A 69 -14.18 19.65 6.19
N SER A 70 -13.00 20.05 5.73
CA SER A 70 -12.23 21.19 6.28
C SER A 70 -11.93 21.08 7.78
N ALA A 71 -11.32 19.96 8.19
CA ALA A 71 -10.82 19.81 9.55
C ALA A 71 -9.64 20.75 9.84
N LYS A 72 -9.62 21.33 11.03
CA LYS A 72 -8.54 22.18 11.56
C LYS A 72 -7.42 21.34 12.17
N SER A 73 -7.80 20.33 12.95
CA SER A 73 -6.86 19.50 13.70
C SER A 73 -7.42 18.10 13.92
N VAL A 74 -6.52 17.14 14.13
CA VAL A 74 -6.86 15.75 14.43
C VAL A 74 -5.97 15.29 15.55
N LYS A 75 -6.58 14.72 16.59
CA LYS A 75 -5.86 14.09 17.69
C LYS A 75 -6.22 12.63 17.76
N ILE A 76 -5.19 11.79 17.65
CA ILE A 76 -5.32 10.34 17.69
C ILE A 76 -4.83 9.86 19.06
N LYS A 77 -5.69 9.17 19.80
CA LYS A 77 -5.37 8.67 21.15
C LYS A 77 -5.67 7.19 21.25
N LEU A 78 -4.78 6.48 21.94
CA LEU A 78 -5.06 5.14 22.42
C LEU A 78 -5.86 5.27 23.72
N THR A 79 -7.11 4.81 23.74
CA THR A 79 -7.97 4.85 24.93
C THR A 79 -8.46 3.46 25.29
N ASN A 80 -8.72 3.23 26.57
CA ASN A 80 -9.35 2.01 27.04
C ASN A 80 -10.68 2.38 27.71
N LYS A 81 -11.77 2.31 26.92
CA LYS A 81 -13.13 2.61 27.38
C LYS A 81 -13.78 1.32 27.87
N GLN A 82 -14.76 0.80 27.14
CA GLN A 82 -15.28 -0.56 27.37
C GLN A 82 -14.38 -1.63 26.75
N GLN A 83 -13.63 -1.26 25.72
CA GLN A 83 -12.62 -2.05 25.04
C GLN A 83 -11.50 -1.09 24.58
N PRO A 84 -10.29 -1.59 24.26
CA PRO A 84 -9.25 -0.76 23.69
C PRO A 84 -9.70 -0.19 22.34
N CYS A 85 -9.60 1.12 22.20
CA CYS A 85 -10.02 1.86 21.02
C CYS A 85 -8.96 2.87 20.59
N LEU A 86 -8.88 3.12 19.29
CA LEU A 86 -8.22 4.28 18.72
C LEU A 86 -9.26 5.39 18.61
N THR A 87 -9.18 6.36 19.52
CA THR A 87 -10.07 7.52 19.54
C THR A 87 -9.49 8.62 18.66
N LEU A 88 -10.27 9.05 17.67
CA LEU A 88 -9.98 10.15 16.77
C LEU A 88 -10.84 11.35 17.19
N GLU A 89 -10.21 12.39 17.71
CA GLU A 89 -10.83 13.68 18.00
C GLU A 89 -10.53 14.63 16.84
N ILE A 90 -11.54 14.99 16.05
CA ILE A 90 -11.42 15.83 14.87
C ILE A 90 -12.09 17.17 15.16
N GLU A 91 -11.35 18.26 15.03
CA GLU A 91 -11.89 19.62 15.12
C GLU A 91 -12.22 20.12 13.71
N LEU A 92 -13.49 20.45 13.47
CA LEU A 92 -13.99 20.92 12.18
C LEU A 92 -14.19 22.44 12.21
N LEU A 93 -13.74 23.12 11.15
CA LEU A 93 -14.00 24.54 10.95
C LEU A 93 -15.46 24.73 10.53
N SER A 94 -16.21 25.50 11.32
CA SER A 94 -17.56 25.93 10.96
C SER A 94 -17.69 27.44 11.18
N LEU A 95 -18.54 28.08 10.35
CA LEU A 95 -18.70 29.54 10.30
C LEU A 95 -19.33 30.13 11.57
N ILE A 96 -19.87 29.31 12.47
CA ILE A 96 -20.70 29.76 13.61
C ILE A 96 -20.12 29.31 14.95
N THR A 97 -19.63 28.07 15.06
CA THR A 97 -19.00 27.53 16.28
C THR A 97 -18.08 26.40 15.85
N ASP A 98 -16.93 26.23 16.49
CA ASP A 98 -16.06 25.06 16.26
C ASP A 98 -16.79 23.80 16.71
N TRP A 99 -16.85 22.77 15.85
CA TRP A 99 -17.50 21.50 16.17
C TRP A 99 -16.44 20.41 16.31
N GLN A 100 -16.61 19.56 17.33
CA GLN A 100 -15.72 18.43 17.58
C GLN A 100 -16.44 17.13 17.26
N CYS A 101 -15.81 16.31 16.41
CA CYS A 101 -16.29 14.98 16.07
C CYS A 101 -15.35 13.95 16.70
N VAL A 102 -15.90 13.03 17.50
CA VAL A 102 -15.13 11.97 18.15
C VAL A 102 -15.55 10.63 17.57
N HIS A 103 -14.58 9.90 17.03
CA HIS A 103 -14.76 8.54 16.53
C HIS A 103 -13.94 7.57 17.34
N ASP A 104 -14.57 6.50 17.83
CA ASP A 104 -13.88 5.40 18.50
C ASP A 104 -13.79 4.19 17.56
N VAL A 105 -12.58 3.84 17.14
CA VAL A 105 -12.33 2.64 16.33
C VAL A 105 -11.87 1.52 17.27
N PRO A 106 -12.61 0.40 17.37
CA PRO A 106 -12.16 -0.77 18.14
C PRO A 106 -10.82 -1.28 17.64
N ILE A 107 -9.91 -1.62 18.55
CA ILE A 107 -8.62 -2.19 18.20
C ILE A 107 -8.33 -3.47 19.00
N ARG A 108 -7.40 -4.28 18.51
CA ARG A 108 -6.75 -5.35 19.26
C ARG A 108 -5.27 -5.02 19.42
N ILE A 109 -4.79 -4.96 20.65
CA ILE A 109 -3.36 -4.79 20.92
C ILE A 109 -2.65 -6.12 20.62
N ILE A 110 -1.64 -6.09 19.76
CA ILE A 110 -0.88 -7.29 19.41
C ILE A 110 0.19 -7.53 20.47
N HIS A 111 0.18 -8.72 21.07
CA HIS A 111 1.17 -9.09 22.08
C HIS A 111 2.54 -9.34 21.45
N ARG A 112 3.62 -9.06 22.21
CA ARG A 112 5.01 -9.17 21.73
C ARG A 112 5.39 -10.53 21.15
N ARG A 113 4.78 -11.60 21.64
CA ARG A 113 4.99 -12.97 21.14
C ARG A 113 4.62 -13.12 19.67
N GLU A 114 3.69 -12.29 19.20
CA GLU A 114 3.18 -12.31 17.84
C GLU A 114 3.86 -11.26 16.94
N TRP A 115 4.65 -10.34 17.49
CA TRP A 115 5.28 -9.25 16.71
C TRP A 115 6.16 -9.76 15.57
N ALA A 116 6.79 -10.93 15.74
CA ALA A 116 7.60 -11.57 14.69
C ALA A 116 6.81 -11.84 13.40
N ALA A 117 5.49 -12.08 13.51
CA ALA A 117 4.63 -12.33 12.35
C ALA A 117 4.23 -11.05 11.59
N TYR A 118 4.44 -9.88 12.20
CA TYR A 118 4.01 -8.57 11.68
C TYR A 118 5.19 -7.62 11.43
N GLN A 119 6.41 -8.17 11.36
CA GLN A 119 7.59 -7.37 11.01
C GLN A 119 7.50 -6.85 9.58
N ALA A 120 8.26 -5.80 9.31
CA ALA A 120 8.43 -5.27 7.96
C ALA A 120 8.73 -6.41 6.98
N PRO A 121 8.01 -6.49 5.84
CA PRO A 121 8.27 -7.52 4.85
C PRO A 121 9.71 -7.43 4.38
N ASN A 122 10.39 -8.57 4.33
CA ASN A 122 11.70 -8.63 3.71
C ASN A 122 11.51 -8.40 2.19
N ILE A 123 11.97 -7.26 1.71
CA ILE A 123 11.90 -6.92 0.28
C ILE A 123 12.97 -7.76 -0.43
N PRO A 124 12.59 -8.71 -1.29
CA PRO A 124 13.56 -9.54 -1.99
C PRO A 124 14.34 -8.72 -3.02
N ASP A 125 15.49 -9.24 -3.43
CA ASP A 125 16.16 -8.74 -4.62
C ASP A 125 15.36 -9.09 -5.87
N PHE A 126 14.94 -8.07 -6.62
CA PHE A 126 14.19 -8.23 -7.86
C PHE A 126 15.12 -8.37 -9.06
N ASP A 127 14.64 -9.04 -10.12
CA ASP A 127 15.40 -9.23 -11.35
C ASP A 127 15.44 -7.94 -12.18
N ILE A 128 14.35 -7.19 -12.19
CA ILE A 128 14.24 -5.93 -12.92
C ILE A 128 13.42 -4.90 -12.14
N THR A 129 13.82 -3.64 -12.25
CA THR A 129 13.07 -2.48 -11.73
C THR A 129 12.88 -1.47 -12.84
N ILE A 130 11.63 -1.23 -13.23
CA ILE A 130 11.23 -0.26 -14.25
C ILE A 130 10.33 0.80 -13.62
N GLU A 131 10.48 2.05 -14.01
CA GLU A 131 9.55 3.11 -13.66
C GLU A 131 8.27 3.03 -14.50
N LEU A 132 7.12 3.02 -13.84
CA LEU A 132 5.84 2.88 -14.52
C LEU A 132 5.42 4.19 -15.20
N PRO A 133 4.74 4.10 -16.37
CA PRO A 133 4.03 5.23 -16.94
C PRO A 133 2.88 5.68 -16.02
N PRO A 134 2.25 6.84 -16.30
CA PRO A 134 1.16 7.35 -15.48
C PRO A 134 0.08 6.30 -15.19
N LEU A 135 -0.23 6.09 -13.90
CA LEU A 135 -1.14 5.03 -13.45
C LEU A 135 -2.51 5.09 -14.12
N LYS A 136 -2.96 6.30 -14.49
CA LYS A 136 -4.20 6.52 -15.26
C LYS A 136 -4.23 5.77 -16.59
N HIS A 137 -3.09 5.69 -17.29
CA HIS A 137 -3.01 4.97 -18.57
C HIS A 137 -3.06 3.45 -18.36
N ILE A 138 -2.27 2.95 -17.40
CA ILE A 138 -2.27 1.54 -17.03
C ILE A 138 -3.68 1.11 -16.61
N ARG A 139 -4.35 1.91 -15.77
CA ARG A 139 -5.72 1.68 -15.33
C ARG A 139 -6.68 1.50 -16.50
N ASN A 140 -6.70 2.44 -17.44
CA ASN A 140 -7.63 2.39 -18.59
C ASN A 140 -7.44 1.10 -19.41
N VAL A 141 -6.21 0.59 -19.50
CA VAL A 141 -5.88 -0.64 -20.20
C VAL A 141 -6.34 -1.85 -19.40
N VAL A 142 -5.96 -1.92 -18.11
CA VAL A 142 -6.32 -3.01 -17.18
C VAL A 142 -7.86 -3.12 -17.03
N GLU A 143 -8.59 -2.01 -17.01
CA GLU A 143 -10.06 -2.00 -16.93
C GLU A 143 -10.75 -2.60 -18.17
N LYS A 144 -10.15 -2.46 -19.36
CA LYS A 144 -10.67 -3.10 -20.58
C LYS A 144 -10.31 -4.59 -20.61
N MET A 145 -9.08 -4.89 -20.22
CA MET A 145 -8.48 -6.22 -20.17
C MET A 145 -9.18 -7.17 -19.17
N LYS A 146 -9.69 -6.66 -18.04
CA LYS A 146 -10.40 -7.48 -17.03
C LYS A 146 -11.64 -8.20 -17.55
N ASN A 147 -12.26 -7.67 -18.61
CA ASN A 147 -13.46 -8.26 -19.20
C ASN A 147 -13.11 -9.44 -20.13
N MET A 148 -11.83 -9.60 -20.49
CA MET A 148 -11.35 -10.64 -21.39
C MET A 148 -10.78 -11.84 -20.61
N SER A 149 -9.91 -11.58 -19.63
CA SER A 149 -9.31 -12.63 -18.79
C SER A 149 -9.14 -12.14 -17.35
N PRO A 150 -9.27 -13.05 -16.35
CA PRO A 150 -8.92 -12.74 -14.96
C PRO A 150 -7.41 -12.69 -14.72
N TYR A 151 -6.57 -13.16 -15.65
CA TYR A 151 -5.11 -13.19 -15.50
C TYR A 151 -4.44 -12.23 -16.47
N LEU A 152 -3.42 -11.52 -15.98
CA LEU A 152 -2.60 -10.58 -16.75
C LEU A 152 -1.13 -10.96 -16.62
N THR A 153 -0.44 -11.14 -17.74
CA THR A 153 1.00 -11.33 -17.79
C THR A 153 1.68 -9.98 -17.97
N ILE A 154 2.54 -9.63 -17.03
CA ILE A 154 3.40 -8.44 -17.10
C ILE A 154 4.76 -8.90 -17.58
N VAL A 155 5.28 -8.28 -18.64
CA VAL A 155 6.61 -8.53 -19.19
C VAL A 155 7.42 -7.24 -19.13
N ALA A 156 8.70 -7.34 -18.80
CA ALA A 156 9.62 -6.23 -18.67
C ALA A 156 10.99 -6.60 -19.24
N ASN A 157 11.64 -5.68 -19.95
CA ASN A 157 12.96 -5.90 -20.56
C ASN A 157 13.99 -4.82 -20.17
N ASN A 158 15.25 -5.09 -20.49
CA ASN A 158 16.38 -4.17 -20.20
C ASN A 158 16.37 -2.89 -21.05
N ASP A 159 15.60 -2.83 -22.14
CA ASP A 159 15.45 -1.67 -23.02
C ASP A 159 14.36 -0.69 -22.55
N GLY A 160 13.70 -0.96 -21.42
CA GLY A 160 12.63 -0.10 -20.91
C GLY A 160 11.28 -0.34 -21.60
N ALA A 161 11.10 -1.50 -22.21
CA ALA A 161 9.81 -1.99 -22.66
C ALA A 161 9.07 -2.67 -21.49
N PHE A 162 7.85 -2.23 -21.28
CA PHE A 162 6.92 -2.81 -20.31
C PHE A 162 5.65 -3.23 -21.05
N ILE A 163 5.29 -4.50 -20.99
CA ILE A 163 4.22 -5.08 -21.78
C ILE A 163 3.19 -5.71 -20.85
N LEU A 164 1.92 -5.35 -21.07
CA LEU A 164 0.77 -5.96 -20.43
C LEU A 164 0.11 -6.89 -21.44
N LYS A 165 0.18 -8.20 -21.21
CA LYS A 165 -0.35 -9.23 -22.11
C LYS A 165 -1.48 -10.01 -21.44
N ILE A 166 -2.56 -10.22 -22.19
CA ILE A 166 -3.62 -11.19 -21.88
C ILE A 166 -3.70 -12.20 -23.00
N ASP A 167 -3.74 -13.47 -22.63
CA ASP A 167 -4.01 -14.58 -23.54
C ASP A 167 -5.39 -15.17 -23.24
N THR A 168 -6.19 -15.39 -24.29
CA THR A 168 -7.50 -16.06 -24.23
C THR A 168 -7.68 -16.95 -25.46
N ASP A 169 -8.57 -17.93 -25.37
CA ASP A 169 -8.84 -18.89 -26.46
C ASP A 169 -9.24 -18.21 -27.79
N SER A 170 -9.79 -16.99 -27.73
CA SER A 170 -10.27 -16.25 -28.90
C SER A 170 -9.35 -15.12 -29.36
N ALA A 171 -8.58 -14.51 -28.46
CA ALA A 171 -7.71 -13.38 -28.78
C ALA A 171 -6.58 -13.18 -27.74
N SER A 172 -5.39 -12.84 -28.23
CA SER A 172 -4.30 -12.33 -27.38
C SER A 172 -4.23 -10.81 -27.53
N VAL A 173 -4.30 -10.09 -26.41
CA VAL A 173 -4.20 -8.63 -26.37
C VAL A 173 -2.93 -8.25 -25.62
N ALA A 174 -2.04 -7.51 -26.28
CA ALA A 174 -0.83 -6.97 -25.67
C ALA A 174 -0.80 -5.45 -25.79
N THR A 175 -0.47 -4.76 -24.70
CA THR A 175 -0.21 -3.32 -24.68
C THR A 175 1.25 -3.08 -24.38
N HIS A 176 1.92 -2.36 -25.26
CA HIS A 176 3.35 -2.08 -25.17
C HIS A 176 3.58 -0.64 -24.72
N TYR A 177 4.33 -0.47 -23.64
CA TYR A 177 4.93 0.78 -23.23
C TYR A 177 6.43 0.70 -23.53
N ARG A 178 6.98 1.76 -24.10
CA ARG A 178 8.39 1.86 -24.51
C ARG A 178 9.01 3.09 -23.85
N ASP A 179 10.35 3.13 -23.88
CA ASP A 179 11.15 4.25 -23.40
C ASP A 179 10.98 4.56 -21.90
N LEU A 180 10.75 3.52 -21.08
CA LEU A 180 10.67 3.66 -19.62
C LEU A 180 12.06 3.58 -18.97
N GLN A 181 12.23 4.27 -17.85
CA GLN A 181 13.49 4.25 -17.11
C GLN A 181 13.68 2.92 -16.38
N VAL A 182 14.79 2.24 -16.66
CA VAL A 182 15.20 1.00 -15.98
C VAL A 182 16.21 1.35 -14.89
N TRP A 183 15.83 1.10 -13.64
CA TRP A 183 16.67 1.37 -12.45
C TRP A 183 17.59 0.20 -12.12
N LYS A 184 17.08 -1.03 -12.23
CA LYS A 184 17.82 -2.28 -12.04
C LYS A 184 17.62 -3.14 -13.27
N LYS A 185 18.73 -3.56 -13.89
CA LYS A 185 18.74 -4.41 -15.07
C LYS A 185 18.83 -5.87 -14.67
N ILE A 186 18.34 -6.73 -15.56
CA ILE A 186 18.42 -8.18 -15.44
C ILE A 186 19.90 -8.58 -15.56
N GLU A 187 20.44 -9.23 -14.53
CA GLU A 187 21.82 -9.73 -14.51
C GLU A 187 21.95 -11.12 -15.19
N THR A 188 20.82 -11.82 -15.32
CA THR A 188 20.72 -13.16 -15.92
C THR A 188 20.70 -13.08 -17.46
N ASN A 189 21.14 -14.15 -18.16
CA ASN A 189 21.08 -14.29 -19.63
C ASN A 189 19.67 -14.24 -20.26
N ALA A 190 18.64 -13.87 -19.50
CA ALA A 190 17.28 -13.71 -19.98
C ALA A 190 17.08 -12.23 -20.38
N ASP A 191 16.74 -11.98 -21.64
CA ASP A 191 16.52 -10.62 -22.13
C ASP A 191 15.21 -10.01 -21.59
N GLU A 192 14.29 -10.84 -21.11
CA GLU A 192 12.96 -10.44 -20.63
C GLU A 192 12.56 -11.21 -19.37
N VAL A 193 11.91 -10.52 -18.44
CA VAL A 193 11.30 -11.11 -17.23
C VAL A 193 9.80 -10.97 -17.33
N PHE A 194 9.06 -12.03 -16.97
CA PHE A 194 7.61 -11.98 -16.92
C PHE A 194 7.06 -12.52 -15.60
N ALA A 195 5.87 -12.04 -15.24
CA ALA A 195 5.10 -12.56 -14.12
C ALA A 195 3.60 -12.43 -14.42
N THR A 196 2.86 -13.52 -14.20
CA THR A 196 1.41 -13.54 -14.39
C THR A 196 0.69 -13.30 -13.08
N VAL A 197 -0.27 -12.39 -13.04
CA VAL A 197 -0.97 -11.97 -11.81
C VAL A 197 -2.48 -11.89 -12.03
N ASP A 198 -3.25 -11.99 -10.94
CA ASP A 198 -4.70 -11.75 -10.98
C ASP A 198 -4.98 -10.26 -11.23
N ILE A 199 -5.72 -9.97 -12.30
CA ILE A 199 -6.02 -8.61 -12.74
C ILE A 199 -6.79 -7.80 -11.70
N ARG A 200 -7.59 -8.46 -10.85
CA ARG A 200 -8.36 -7.81 -9.78
C ARG A 200 -7.46 -7.23 -8.70
N ARG A 201 -6.28 -7.82 -8.48
CA ARG A 201 -5.28 -7.27 -7.55
C ARG A 201 -4.70 -5.97 -8.10
N LEU A 202 -4.36 -5.94 -9.39
CA LEU A 202 -3.88 -4.72 -10.06
C LEU A 202 -4.94 -3.62 -10.19
N LEU A 203 -6.22 -3.95 -10.30
CA LEU A 203 -7.29 -2.94 -10.31
C LEU A 203 -7.37 -2.13 -9.01
N ASN A 204 -6.87 -2.67 -7.89
CA ASN A 204 -6.75 -1.91 -6.64
C ASN A 204 -5.77 -0.73 -6.77
N ILE A 205 -4.96 -0.66 -7.83
CA ILE A 205 -4.13 0.53 -8.11
C ILE A 205 -4.99 1.80 -8.28
N HIS A 206 -6.28 1.66 -8.59
CA HIS A 206 -7.22 2.79 -8.65
C HIS A 206 -7.25 3.62 -7.37
N THR A 207 -7.06 3.01 -6.18
CA THR A 207 -7.06 3.77 -4.92
C THR A 207 -5.84 4.69 -4.79
N TRP A 208 -4.75 4.41 -5.52
CA TRP A 208 -3.51 5.19 -5.46
C TRP A 208 -3.52 6.39 -6.42
N ASP A 209 -4.38 6.40 -7.44
CA ASP A 209 -4.55 7.55 -8.36
C ASP A 209 -5.01 8.81 -7.60
N ALA A 210 -5.78 8.64 -6.52
CA ALA A 210 -6.21 9.72 -5.65
C ALA A 210 -5.07 10.41 -4.89
N VAL A 211 -3.90 9.77 -4.80
CA VAL A 211 -2.77 10.23 -3.98
C VAL A 211 -1.63 10.79 -4.83
N HIS A 212 -1.75 10.75 -6.16
CA HIS A 212 -0.80 11.32 -7.13
C HIS A 212 0.69 11.08 -6.78
N PRO A 213 1.18 9.83 -6.85
CA PRO A 213 2.58 9.54 -6.52
C PRO A 213 3.56 10.23 -7.47
N ASP A 214 4.68 10.72 -6.92
CA ASP A 214 5.74 11.39 -7.68
C ASP A 214 6.49 10.41 -8.58
N SER A 215 6.71 9.20 -8.07
CA SER A 215 7.34 8.12 -8.82
C SER A 215 6.76 6.77 -8.42
N VAL A 216 6.60 5.89 -9.41
CA VAL A 216 6.14 4.52 -9.20
C VAL A 216 7.10 3.58 -9.87
N LYS A 217 7.72 2.70 -9.08
CA LYS A 217 8.64 1.67 -9.56
C LYS A 217 7.94 0.32 -9.54
N CYS A 218 7.92 -0.35 -10.67
CA CYS A 218 7.50 -1.74 -10.79
C CYS A 218 8.74 -2.62 -10.77
N ASN A 219 8.78 -3.53 -9.80
CA ASN A 219 9.83 -4.51 -9.67
C ASN A 219 9.22 -5.88 -9.91
N ILE A 220 9.91 -6.71 -10.68
CA ILE A 220 9.40 -8.02 -11.06
C ILE A 220 10.46 -9.05 -10.67
N LEU A 221 9.99 -10.10 -9.98
CA LEU A 221 10.73 -11.33 -9.77
C LEU A 221 10.10 -12.40 -10.64
N HIS A 222 10.90 -13.00 -11.52
CA HIS A 222 10.46 -13.92 -12.56
C HIS A 222 9.53 -15.00 -12.01
N GLU A 223 8.31 -15.08 -12.56
CA GLU A 223 7.25 -16.05 -12.22
C GLU A 223 6.86 -16.13 -10.72
N ARG A 224 7.30 -15.19 -9.87
CA ARG A 224 7.10 -15.26 -8.41
C ARG A 224 6.28 -14.13 -7.84
N ILE A 225 6.70 -12.88 -8.08
CA ILE A 225 6.05 -11.72 -7.46
C ILE A 225 6.26 -10.46 -8.30
N VAL A 226 5.22 -9.64 -8.35
CA VAL A 226 5.28 -8.27 -8.85
C VAL A 226 5.16 -7.35 -7.64
N TYR A 227 6.13 -6.46 -7.48
CA TYR A 227 6.24 -5.52 -6.38
C TYR A 227 6.22 -4.09 -6.89
N LEU A 228 5.18 -3.34 -6.53
CA LEU A 228 5.06 -1.93 -6.88
C LEU A 228 5.46 -1.10 -5.67
N TYR A 229 6.42 -0.21 -5.89
CA TYR A 229 6.87 0.78 -4.92
C TYR A 229 6.37 2.16 -5.37
N PHE A 230 5.53 2.78 -4.54
CA PHE A 230 5.04 4.13 -4.76
C PHE A 230 5.74 5.05 -3.77
N LYS A 231 6.38 6.10 -4.30
CA LYS A 231 6.93 7.18 -3.48
C LYS A 231 6.02 8.39 -3.61
N LEU A 232 5.49 8.85 -2.49
CA LEU A 232 4.57 9.99 -2.42
C LEU A 232 5.19 11.05 -1.52
N ASN A 233 5.71 12.10 -2.13
CA ASN A 233 6.58 13.06 -1.47
C ASN A 233 7.79 12.34 -0.79
N ASP A 234 8.61 13.07 -0.06
CA ASP A 234 9.67 12.47 0.77
C ASP A 234 9.15 11.94 2.13
N SER A 235 7.83 11.78 2.27
CA SER A 235 7.19 11.50 3.56
C SER A 235 6.35 10.23 3.62
N ILE A 236 5.92 9.67 2.48
CA ILE A 236 5.17 8.41 2.43
C ILE A 236 5.81 7.46 1.41
N ASN A 237 6.11 6.26 1.85
CA ASN A 237 6.49 5.13 1.01
C ASN A 237 5.41 4.06 1.05
N ILE A 238 5.03 3.51 -0.09
CA ILE A 238 4.02 2.46 -0.18
C ILE A 238 4.56 1.30 -0.99
N HIS A 239 4.42 0.12 -0.40
CA HIS A 239 4.94 -1.16 -0.84
C HIS A 239 3.73 -2.05 -1.15
N TYR A 240 3.53 -2.40 -2.42
CA TYR A 240 2.41 -3.22 -2.86
C TYR A 240 2.91 -4.52 -3.46
N PHE A 241 2.51 -5.64 -2.87
CA PHE A 241 2.97 -6.98 -3.21
C PHE A 241 1.85 -7.76 -3.90
N VAL A 242 2.12 -8.21 -5.13
CA VAL A 242 1.22 -9.02 -5.94
C VAL A 242 1.89 -10.35 -6.26
N PRO A 243 1.51 -11.45 -5.60
CA PRO A 243 2.07 -12.76 -5.92
C PRO A 243 1.69 -13.16 -7.34
N ALA A 244 2.63 -13.81 -8.01
CA ALA A 244 2.36 -14.41 -9.31
C ALA A 244 1.46 -15.64 -9.15
N VAL A 245 0.63 -15.87 -10.16
CA VAL A 245 -0.19 -17.07 -10.30
C VAL A 245 0.51 -17.97 -11.30
N ALA A 246 0.91 -19.16 -10.87
CA ALA A 246 1.31 -20.21 -11.78
C ALA A 246 0.07 -20.71 -12.52
N ILE A 247 0.07 -20.57 -13.85
CA ILE A 247 -0.97 -21.07 -14.75
C ILE A 247 -0.50 -22.39 -15.35
#